data_AF-A0A9D7TN62-F1
#
_entry.id   AF-A0A9D7TN62-F1
#
_cell.length_a   1.000
_cell.length_b   1.000
_cell.length_c   1.000
_cell.angle_alpha   90.00
_cell.angle_beta   90.00
_cell.angle_gamma   90.00
#
_symmetry.space_group_name_H-M   'P 1'
#
loop_
_entity.id
_entity.type
_entity.pdbx_description
1 polymer ?
#
loop_
_entity_poly.entity_id
_entity_poly.type
_entity_poly.pdbx_seq_one_letter_code
_entity_poly.pdbx_strand_id
1 'polypeptide(L)'
;MEENLFPSYMALSESNQVDEERRLFYVAITRAEELLCLTYANSRYQYGQMRYNDPSRFLEEISDRNLDSIISVTKNRSLESLKFWETSGHLVQISL
;
A
#
# COMPACT_ATOMS: atom_id res chain seq x y z
N MET A 1 -2.02 -1.05 -0.34
CA MET A 1 -1.82 -0.95 1.12
C MET A 1 -2.36 0.39 1.59
N GLU A 2 -3.68 0.52 1.59
CA GLU A 2 -4.39 1.78 1.87
C GLU A 2 -5.23 1.60 3.14
N GLU A 3 -5.28 2.61 4.00
CA GLU A 3 -6.16 2.61 5.16
C GLU A 3 -7.63 2.52 4.70
N ASN A 4 -8.48 1.82 5.47
CA ASN A 4 -9.86 1.47 5.13
C ASN A 4 -10.05 0.46 3.98
N LEU A 5 -8.98 0.15 3.23
CA LEU A 5 -8.97 -0.95 2.25
C LEU A 5 -8.26 -2.18 2.83
N PHE A 6 -7.13 -1.98 3.50
CA PHE A 6 -6.37 -3.00 4.20
C PHE A 6 -5.49 -2.33 5.28
N PRO A 7 -5.90 -2.28 6.56
CA PRO A 7 -7.07 -2.95 7.12
C PRO A 7 -8.40 -2.46 6.53
N SER A 8 -9.34 -3.37 6.27
CA SER A 8 -10.65 -2.99 5.73
C SER A 8 -11.44 -2.14 6.73
N TYR A 9 -12.27 -1.22 6.23
CA TYR A 9 -13.11 -0.38 7.06
C TYR A 9 -13.99 -1.17 8.05
N MET A 10 -14.43 -2.38 7.67
CA MET A 10 -15.21 -3.24 8.55
C MET A 10 -14.38 -3.75 9.73
N ALA A 11 -13.14 -4.16 9.47
CA ALA A 11 -12.22 -4.65 10.50
C ALA A 11 -11.84 -3.56 11.50
N LEU A 12 -11.84 -2.28 11.11
CA LEU A 12 -11.50 -1.17 12.01
C LEU A 12 -12.45 -1.01 13.21
N SER A 13 -13.66 -1.57 13.13
CA SER A 13 -14.65 -1.46 14.20
C SER A 13 -14.34 -2.34 15.42
N GLU A 14 -13.54 -3.40 15.27
CA GLU A 14 -13.28 -4.39 16.31
C GLU A 14 -11.81 -4.83 16.29
N SER A 15 -11.12 -4.79 17.45
CA SER A 15 -9.68 -5.02 17.50
C SER A 15 -9.24 -6.42 17.06
N ASN A 16 -10.07 -7.45 17.33
CA ASN A 16 -9.81 -8.82 16.88
C ASN A 16 -9.77 -8.95 15.35
N GLN A 17 -10.58 -8.17 14.62
CA GLN A 17 -10.62 -8.20 13.16
C GLN A 17 -9.39 -7.51 12.57
N VAL A 18 -8.91 -6.41 13.20
CA VAL A 18 -7.64 -5.78 12.82
C VAL A 18 -6.47 -6.75 13.01
N ASP A 19 -6.45 -7.49 14.13
CA ASP A 19 -5.42 -8.50 14.38
C ASP A 19 -5.45 -9.63 13.36
N GLU A 20 -6.64 -10.01 12.88
CA GLU A 20 -6.78 -11.01 11.82
C GLU A 20 -6.28 -10.48 10.46
N GLU A 21 -6.57 -9.22 10.11
CA GLU A 21 -5.98 -8.60 8.91
C GLU A 21 -4.46 -8.45 9.03
N ARG A 22 -3.92 -8.19 10.23
CA ARG A 22 -2.47 -8.22 10.46
C ARG A 22 -1.89 -9.61 10.21
N ARG A 23 -2.57 -10.67 10.62
CA ARG A 23 -2.14 -12.06 10.31
C ARG A 23 -2.16 -12.32 8.81
N LEU A 24 -3.19 -11.86 8.10
CA LEU A 24 -3.23 -11.94 6.63
C LEU A 24 -2.06 -11.19 6.00
N PHE A 25 -1.70 -10.02 6.53
CA PHE A 25 -0.55 -9.26 6.06
C PHE A 25 0.76 -10.02 6.27
N TYR A 26 0.96 -10.60 7.45
CA TYR A 26 2.12 -11.42 7.75
C TYR A 26 2.24 -12.62 6.81
N VAL A 27 1.13 -13.31 6.54
CA VAL A 27 1.11 -14.40 5.55
C VAL A 27 1.53 -13.86 4.18
N ALA A 28 0.97 -12.74 3.71
CA ALA A 28 1.34 -12.16 2.43
C ALA A 28 2.84 -11.81 2.34
N ILE A 29 3.43 -11.24 3.40
CA ILE A 29 4.87 -10.94 3.45
C ILE A 29 5.68 -12.22 3.30
N THR A 30 5.35 -13.25 4.10
CA THR A 30 6.09 -14.52 4.11
C THR A 30 5.85 -15.40 2.88
N ARG A 31 4.98 -14.99 1.93
CA ARG A 31 4.84 -15.64 0.62
C ARG A 31 5.83 -15.15 -0.42
N ALA A 32 6.40 -13.97 -0.24
CA ALA A 32 7.49 -13.53 -1.10
C ALA A 32 8.77 -14.28 -0.72
N GLU A 33 9.48 -14.81 -1.72
CA GLU A 33 10.74 -15.53 -1.50
C GLU A 33 11.95 -14.59 -1.70
N GLU A 34 11.96 -13.81 -2.78
CA GLU A 34 13.09 -12.93 -3.13
C GLU A 34 12.76 -11.44 -3.02
N LEU A 35 11.56 -11.01 -3.47
CA LEU A 35 11.19 -9.60 -3.55
C LEU A 35 9.71 -9.40 -3.22
N LEU A 36 9.42 -8.42 -2.37
CA LEU A 36 8.07 -7.97 -2.05
C LEU A 36 7.89 -6.50 -2.43
N CYS A 37 6.95 -6.24 -3.35
CA CYS A 37 6.56 -4.87 -3.71
C CYS A 37 5.18 -4.56 -3.11
N LEU A 38 5.13 -3.56 -2.22
CA LEU A 38 3.91 -3.04 -1.63
C LEU A 38 3.60 -1.68 -2.24
N THR A 39 2.35 -1.43 -2.61
CA THR A 39 1.96 -0.17 -3.26
C THR A 39 0.70 0.40 -2.64
N TYR A 40 0.53 1.71 -2.68
CA TYR A 40 -0.71 2.37 -2.26
C TYR A 40 -0.99 3.61 -3.12
N ALA A 41 -2.27 3.91 -3.35
CA ALA A 41 -2.69 5.11 -4.06
C ALA A 41 -3.11 6.19 -3.07
N ASN A 42 -2.67 7.44 -3.26
CA ASN A 42 -3.12 8.59 -2.45
C ASN A 42 -4.59 8.92 -2.72
N SER A 43 -5.12 8.47 -3.86
CA SER A 43 -6.51 8.70 -4.22
C SER A 43 -7.03 7.59 -5.12
N ARG A 44 -8.26 7.13 -4.88
CA ARG A 44 -8.94 6.09 -5.66
C ARG A 44 -10.38 6.50 -5.98
N TYR A 45 -10.83 6.17 -7.19
CA TYR A 45 -12.25 6.27 -7.53
C TYR A 45 -12.99 5.04 -7.00
N GLN A 46 -13.92 5.23 -6.08
CA GLN A 46 -14.68 4.16 -5.44
C GLN A 46 -16.15 4.56 -5.35
N TYR A 47 -17.05 3.66 -5.77
CA TYR A 47 -18.51 3.87 -5.72
C TYR A 47 -18.98 5.21 -6.35
N GLY A 48 -18.36 5.62 -7.47
CA GLY A 48 -18.74 6.85 -8.16
C GLY A 48 -18.19 8.13 -7.53
N GLN A 49 -17.28 8.04 -6.56
CA GLN A 49 -16.68 9.20 -5.91
C GLN A 49 -15.17 9.06 -5.83
N MET A 50 -14.48 10.19 -5.96
CA MET A 50 -13.04 10.25 -5.73
C MET A 50 -12.77 10.29 -4.23
N ARG A 51 -11.98 9.35 -3.72
CA ARG A 51 -11.57 9.30 -2.31
C ARG A 51 -10.07 9.48 -2.20
N TYR A 52 -9.65 10.22 -1.18
CA TYR A 52 -8.25 10.28 -0.76
C TYR A 52 -8.02 9.19 0.26
N ASN A 53 -6.90 8.48 0.11
CA ASN A 53 -6.56 7.35 0.95
C ASN A 53 -5.18 7.57 1.57
N ASP A 54 -5.12 7.30 2.87
CA ASP A 54 -3.87 7.28 3.61
C ASP A 54 -3.18 5.91 3.43
N PRO A 55 -1.85 5.85 3.58
CA PRO A 55 -1.14 4.58 3.63
C PRO A 55 -1.69 3.71 4.78
N SER A 56 -1.69 2.39 4.57
CA SER A 56 -2.06 1.43 5.60
C SER A 56 -1.16 1.55 6.83
N ARG A 57 -1.75 1.52 8.03
CA ARG A 57 -1.01 1.45 9.29
C ARG A 57 0.03 0.32 9.36
N PHE A 58 -0.19 -0.79 8.65
CA PHE A 58 0.75 -1.91 8.65
C PHE A 58 2.08 -1.59 7.96
N LEU A 59 2.14 -0.53 7.14
CA LEU A 59 3.40 -0.09 6.53
C LEU A 59 4.33 0.54 7.57
N GLU A 60 3.81 1.19 8.60
CA GLU A 60 4.59 1.77 9.70
C GLU A 60 5.16 0.71 10.65
N GLU A 61 4.56 -0.48 10.65
CA GLU A 61 5.02 -1.63 11.46
C GLU A 61 6.25 -2.33 10.83
N ILE A 62 6.63 -1.98 9.58
CA ILE A 62 7.77 -2.60 8.88
C ILE A 62 9.08 -1.94 9.32
N SER A 63 10.04 -2.75 9.77
CA SER A 63 11.38 -2.27 10.17
C SER A 63 12.16 -1.67 8.99
N ASP A 64 12.75 -0.49 9.21
CA ASP A 64 13.59 0.22 8.23
C ASP A 64 14.76 -0.62 7.68
N ARG A 65 15.19 -1.64 8.42
CA ARG A 65 16.31 -2.51 8.02
C ARG A 65 16.00 -3.38 6.80
N ASN A 66 14.74 -3.62 6.51
CA ASN A 66 14.29 -4.49 5.42
C ASN A 66 13.72 -3.67 4.22
N LEU A 67 13.79 -2.35 4.30
CA LEU A 67 13.28 -1.45 3.26
C LEU A 67 14.41 -1.05 2.32
N ASP A 68 14.38 -1.59 1.11
CA ASP A 68 15.38 -1.26 0.08
C ASP A 68 15.12 0.10 -0.56
N SER A 69 13.85 0.43 -0.80
CA SER A 69 13.48 1.75 -1.32
C SER A 69 12.02 2.10 -1.05
N ILE A 70 11.80 3.31 -0.54
CA ILE A 70 10.49 3.98 -0.56
C ILE A 70 10.51 4.87 -1.79
N ILE A 71 9.89 4.41 -2.88
CA ILE A 71 9.75 5.20 -4.11
C ILE A 71 8.44 5.98 -3.99
N SER A 72 8.55 7.22 -3.52
CA SER A 72 7.48 8.17 -3.74
C SER A 72 7.45 8.52 -5.23
N VAL A 73 6.47 8.00 -5.99
CA VAL A 73 6.23 8.46 -7.37
C VAL A 73 5.66 9.88 -7.30
N THR A 74 6.52 10.85 -7.01
CA THR A 74 6.20 12.25 -7.12
C THR A 74 6.35 12.62 -8.58
N LYS A 75 5.24 13.09 -9.16
CA LYS A 75 5.06 13.51 -10.56
C LYS A 75 6.26 14.32 -11.09
N ASN A 76 7.25 13.66 -11.68
CA ASN A 76 8.31 14.35 -12.39
C ASN A 76 7.87 14.55 -13.85
N ARG A 77 7.68 15.83 -14.19
CA ARG A 77 7.04 16.33 -15.40
C ARG A 77 7.98 16.20 -16.60
N SER A 78 8.34 15.00 -17.04
CA SER A 78 9.15 14.81 -18.27
C SER A 78 9.12 13.41 -18.88
N LEU A 79 8.00 12.69 -18.88
CA LEU A 79 7.82 11.48 -19.70
C LEU A 79 6.42 11.48 -20.34
N GLU A 80 6.22 12.34 -21.34
CA GLU A 80 4.96 12.47 -22.09
C GLU A 80 4.67 11.35 -23.11
N SER A 81 5.44 10.26 -23.17
CA SER A 81 5.28 9.28 -24.26
C SER A 81 4.72 7.90 -23.89
N LEU A 82 4.41 7.62 -22.62
CA LEU A 82 3.77 6.35 -22.25
C LEU A 82 2.42 6.60 -21.57
N LYS A 83 1.35 6.46 -22.35
CA LYS A 83 -0.05 6.41 -21.90
C LYS A 83 -0.30 5.14 -21.08
N PHE A 84 0.28 5.06 -19.88
CA PHE A 84 0.07 3.97 -18.94
C PHE A 84 -0.63 4.55 -17.70
N TRP A 85 -1.96 4.71 -17.83
CA TRP A 85 -2.98 5.08 -16.84
C TRP A 85 -2.65 6.11 -15.73
N GLU A 86 -3.52 7.11 -15.60
CA GLU A 86 -3.45 8.20 -14.61
C GLU A 86 -3.80 7.75 -13.18
N THR A 87 -2.90 7.05 -12.47
CA THR A 87 -3.05 6.96 -11.00
C THR A 87 -1.75 7.32 -10.30
N SER A 88 -1.83 8.40 -9.51
CA SER A 88 -0.82 8.80 -8.52
C SER A 88 -0.75 7.72 -7.44
N GLY A 89 0.32 6.93 -7.40
CA GLY A 89 0.52 5.92 -6.38
C GLY A 89 1.99 5.81 -5.98
N HIS A 90 2.24 5.50 -4.72
CA HIS A 90 3.56 5.28 -4.15
C HIS A 90 3.91 3.79 -4.19
N LEU A 91 5.17 3.47 -4.51
CA LEU A 91 5.72 2.12 -4.54
C LEU A 91 6.70 1.96 -3.37
N VAL A 92 6.55 0.90 -2.60
CA VAL A 92 7.44 0.49 -1.51
C VAL A 92 8.03 -0.85 -1.90
N GLN A 93 9.35 -0.91 -2.05
CA GLN A 93 10.07 -2.13 -2.38
C GLN A 93 10.77 -2.66 -1.13
N ILE A 94 10.54 -3.94 -0.84
CA ILE A 94 11.08 -4.67 0.31
C ILE A 94 11.89 -5.84 -0.23
N SER A 95 13.14 -5.94 0.19
CA SER A 95 13.97 -7.14 -0.02
C SER A 95 14.02 -7.94 1.27
N LEU A 96 13.79 -9.25 1.15
CA LEU A 96 13.71 -10.18 2.28
C LEU A 96 15.06 -10.82 2.60
#